data_AF-A0A2T2TNA8-F1
#
_entry.id   AF-A0A2T2TNA8-F1
#
_cell.length_a   1.000
_cell.length_b   1.000
_cell.length_c   1.000
_cell.angle_alpha   90.00
_cell.angle_beta   90.00
_cell.angle_gamma   90.00
#
_symmetry.space_group_name_H-M   'P 1'
#
loop_
_entity.id
_entity.type
_entity.pdbx_description
1 polymer ?
#
loop_
_entity_poly.entity_id
_entity_poly.type
_entity_poly.pdbx_seq_one_letter_code
_entity_poly.pdbx_strand_id
1 'polypeptide(L)'
;MVERLSTGGFHDAIFPNNVPGDAMRCAQLTLVGLLLLLFATQSVQGQERERREKDKDRKERREDRGRRDRDADRDDRERRRRRRDRGGDAWADDDYEERRRGERGKRGRGPKFCRNGEGHPVHGREWCIEKGFGLGDARYDEDRYDDEYDRDDRYGDGRYGDYDRRRWRRVKARDITLDVGLFDRFTGRLDEDALRRTLGRDAFYRLREHQRRLRLRGRLEGRVDRGGGIFSGDRRERTLRVRADGRPLARFVDRDGDERVEFILLRRRSR
;
A
#
# COMPACT_ATOMS: atom_id res chain seq x y z
N MET A 1 -9.78 54.69 -28.29
CA MET A 1 -9.27 55.60 -29.35
C MET A 1 -8.52 54.74 -30.34
N VAL A 2 -9.10 54.55 -31.52
CA VAL A 2 -8.57 53.70 -32.59
C VAL A 2 -8.17 54.63 -33.73
N GLU A 3 -6.87 54.83 -33.91
CA GLU A 3 -6.32 55.65 -34.99
C GLU A 3 -6.35 54.87 -36.31
N ARG A 4 -7.08 55.43 -37.28
CA ARG A 4 -7.07 55.00 -38.68
C ARG A 4 -5.81 55.52 -39.34
N LEU A 5 -4.91 54.62 -39.74
CA LEU A 5 -3.78 54.97 -40.61
C LEU A 5 -4.14 54.75 -42.09
N SER A 6 -3.82 55.80 -42.83
CA SER A 6 -4.09 56.08 -44.23
C SER A 6 -3.33 55.14 -45.17
N THR A 7 -4.05 54.51 -46.09
CA THR A 7 -3.52 53.79 -47.25
C THR A 7 -3.11 54.80 -48.33
N GLY A 8 -1.85 55.25 -48.28
CA GLY A 8 -1.20 56.00 -49.36
C GLY A 8 -0.72 55.06 -50.45
N GLY A 9 -1.19 55.26 -51.68
CA GLY A 9 -0.79 54.52 -52.87
C GLY A 9 0.67 54.76 -53.23
N PHE A 10 1.39 53.68 -53.50
CA PHE A 10 2.69 53.70 -54.14
C PHE A 10 2.56 53.11 -55.55
N HIS A 11 2.81 53.98 -56.51
CA HIS A 11 2.81 53.74 -57.95
C HIS A 11 3.92 52.79 -58.39
N ASP A 12 3.53 51.90 -59.32
CA ASP A 12 4.27 51.48 -60.51
C ASP A 12 5.80 51.57 -60.46
N ALA A 13 6.42 50.52 -59.94
CA ALA A 13 7.82 50.20 -60.22
C ALA A 13 7.89 49.13 -61.31
N ILE A 14 8.54 49.52 -62.40
CA ILE A 14 8.92 48.77 -63.59
C ILE A 14 9.51 47.40 -63.20
N PHE A 15 8.78 46.31 -63.47
CA PHE A 15 9.33 44.96 -63.40
C PHE A 15 10.01 44.61 -64.74
N PRO A 16 11.32 44.33 -64.77
CA PRO A 16 11.98 43.84 -65.96
C PRO A 16 11.48 42.42 -66.28
N ASN A 17 10.61 42.32 -67.27
CA ASN A 17 10.20 41.07 -67.89
C ASN A 17 11.36 40.48 -68.69
N ASN A 18 12.22 39.68 -68.04
CA ASN A 18 12.97 38.55 -68.60
C ASN A 18 14.14 38.23 -67.67
N VAL A 19 13.84 37.72 -66.49
CA VAL A 19 14.81 36.98 -65.69
C VAL A 19 14.58 35.50 -65.98
N PRO A 20 15.58 34.74 -66.45
CA PRO A 20 15.42 33.31 -66.72
C PRO A 20 14.96 32.62 -65.42
N GLY A 21 13.84 31.90 -65.50
CA GLY A 21 13.13 31.33 -64.33
C GLY A 21 13.99 30.42 -63.44
N ASP A 22 15.13 29.95 -63.93
CA ASP A 22 16.06 29.11 -63.19
C ASP A 22 16.87 29.89 -62.13
N ALA A 23 17.18 31.17 -62.38
CA ALA A 23 17.90 32.00 -61.40
C ALA A 23 17.05 32.33 -60.17
N MET A 24 15.74 32.55 -60.38
CA MET A 24 14.80 32.87 -59.29
C MET A 24 14.51 31.65 -58.41
N ARG A 25 14.49 30.44 -58.99
CA ARG A 25 14.36 29.17 -58.24
C ARG A 25 15.57 28.89 -57.35
N CYS A 26 16.79 29.16 -57.82
CA CYS A 26 17.99 29.05 -57.00
C CYS A 26 17.96 30.00 -55.79
N ALA A 27 17.55 31.26 -55.99
CA ALA A 27 17.45 32.24 -54.89
C ALA A 27 16.37 31.88 -53.86
N GLN A 28 15.24 31.30 -54.29
CA GLN A 28 14.22 30.81 -53.36
C GLN A 28 14.70 29.62 -52.53
N LEU A 29 15.42 28.67 -53.13
CA LEU A 29 15.92 27.50 -52.42
C LEU A 29 17.00 27.86 -51.39
N THR A 30 17.88 28.81 -51.68
CA THR A 30 18.89 29.27 -50.71
C THR A 30 18.26 30.00 -49.53
N LEU A 31 17.23 30.81 -49.77
CA LEU A 31 16.52 31.54 -48.72
C LEU A 31 15.71 30.59 -47.81
N VAL A 32 15.04 29.58 -48.38
CA VAL A 32 14.38 28.53 -47.59
C VAL A 32 15.39 27.73 -46.78
N GLY A 33 16.54 27.37 -47.37
CA GLY A 33 17.62 26.69 -46.65
C GLY A 33 18.14 27.48 -45.44
N LEU A 34 18.38 28.78 -45.62
CA LEU A 34 18.79 29.69 -44.54
C LEU A 34 17.72 29.81 -43.44
N LEU A 35 16.44 29.93 -43.80
CA LEU A 35 15.36 29.97 -42.83
C LEU A 35 15.26 28.66 -42.02
N LEU A 36 15.40 27.50 -42.67
CA LEU A 36 15.41 26.21 -41.98
C LEU A 36 16.59 26.08 -40.99
N LEU A 37 17.77 26.59 -41.36
CA LEU A 37 18.93 26.62 -40.45
C LEU A 37 18.69 27.54 -39.24
N LEU A 38 18.06 28.70 -39.45
CA LEU A 38 17.70 29.61 -38.34
C LEU A 38 16.65 28.98 -37.40
N PHE A 39 15.64 28.30 -37.92
CA PHE A 39 14.67 27.57 -37.09
C PHE A 39 15.32 26.40 -36.31
N ALA A 40 16.24 25.66 -36.94
CA ALA A 40 16.96 24.57 -36.27
C ALA A 40 17.79 25.08 -35.09
N THR A 41 18.48 26.22 -35.24
CA THR A 41 19.29 26.81 -34.15
C THR A 41 18.45 27.36 -32.99
N GLN A 42 17.28 27.96 -33.26
CA GLN A 42 16.36 28.40 -32.20
C GLN A 42 15.76 27.24 -31.40
N SER A 43 15.48 26.11 -32.08
CA SER A 43 14.97 24.89 -31.43
C SER A 43 15.97 24.30 -30.42
N VAL A 44 17.25 24.27 -30.79
CA VAL A 44 18.32 23.75 -29.90
C VAL A 44 18.48 24.62 -28.65
N GLN A 45 18.46 25.95 -28.79
CA GLN A 45 18.55 26.86 -27.64
C GLN A 45 17.35 26.71 -26.69
N GLY A 46 16.14 26.48 -27.23
CA GLY A 46 14.95 26.20 -26.43
C GLY A 46 15.08 24.91 -25.62
N GLN A 47 15.56 23.83 -26.25
CA GLN A 47 15.76 22.54 -25.58
C GLN A 47 16.85 22.61 -24.48
N GLU A 48 17.94 23.36 -24.71
CA GLU A 48 18.96 23.55 -23.67
C GLU A 48 18.44 24.32 -22.46
N ARG A 49 17.62 25.35 -22.68
CA ARG A 49 17.00 26.11 -21.59
C ARG A 49 16.06 25.24 -20.76
N GLU A 50 15.22 24.43 -21.41
CA GLU A 50 14.32 23.51 -20.73
C GLU A 50 15.08 22.45 -19.91
N ARG A 51 16.18 21.91 -20.45
CA ARG A 51 17.05 20.98 -19.71
C ARG A 51 17.67 21.62 -18.47
N ARG A 52 18.20 22.85 -18.60
CA ARG A 52 18.76 23.59 -17.46
C ARG A 52 17.72 23.87 -16.38
N GLU A 53 16.48 24.16 -16.77
CA GLU A 53 15.38 24.40 -15.82
C GLU A 53 14.96 23.12 -15.10
N LYS A 54 14.86 21.99 -15.81
CA LYS A 54 14.60 20.67 -15.21
C LYS A 54 15.70 20.23 -14.25
N ASP A 55 16.97 20.49 -14.59
CA ASP A 55 18.10 20.18 -13.72
C ASP A 55 18.10 21.05 -12.46
N LYS A 56 17.71 22.33 -12.58
CA LYS A 56 17.54 23.23 -11.45
C LYS A 56 16.42 22.76 -10.51
N ASP A 57 15.24 22.43 -11.03
CA ASP A 57 14.11 21.89 -10.24
C ASP A 57 14.51 20.57 -9.56
N ARG A 58 15.19 19.67 -10.28
CA ARG A 58 15.66 18.40 -9.72
C ARG A 58 16.67 18.60 -8.59
N LYS A 59 17.56 19.59 -8.72
CA LYS A 59 18.52 19.96 -7.67
C LYS A 59 17.80 20.55 -6.45
N GLU A 60 16.87 21.47 -6.67
CA GLU A 60 16.08 22.09 -5.60
C GLU A 60 15.26 21.08 -4.81
N ARG A 61 14.60 20.12 -5.49
CA ARG A 61 13.90 19.00 -4.83
C ARG A 61 14.82 18.10 -4.02
N ARG A 62 16.05 17.86 -4.48
CA ARG A 62 17.05 17.08 -3.73
C ARG A 62 17.50 17.82 -2.48
N GLU A 63 17.71 19.13 -2.58
CA GLU A 63 18.09 19.97 -1.44
C GLU A 63 16.95 20.07 -0.41
N ASP A 64 15.70 20.25 -0.86
CA ASP A 64 14.53 20.29 0.03
C ASP A 64 14.33 18.96 0.78
N ARG A 65 14.41 17.83 0.07
CA ARG A 65 14.36 16.49 0.71
C ARG A 65 15.46 16.34 1.76
N GLY A 66 16.69 16.73 1.42
CA GLY A 66 17.82 16.67 2.35
C GLY A 66 17.72 17.64 3.54
N ARG A 67 16.93 18.71 3.46
CA ARG A 67 16.61 19.57 4.62
C ARG A 67 15.61 18.88 5.55
N ARG A 68 14.52 18.33 5.00
CA ARG A 68 13.49 17.61 5.77
C ARG A 68 14.06 16.42 6.54
N ASP A 69 14.97 15.66 5.91
CA ASP A 69 15.61 14.51 6.58
C ASP A 69 16.45 14.95 7.78
N ARG A 70 17.20 16.06 7.64
CA ARG A 70 18.00 16.64 8.74
C ARG A 70 17.14 17.16 9.90
N ASP A 71 15.98 17.75 9.60
CA ASP A 71 15.05 18.22 10.63
C ASP A 71 14.39 17.05 11.38
N ALA A 72 14.04 15.97 10.67
CA ALA A 72 13.50 14.75 11.28
C ALA A 72 14.50 14.09 12.25
N ASP A 73 15.79 14.02 11.86
CA ASP A 73 16.86 13.51 12.71
C ASP A 73 17.06 14.39 13.96
N ARG A 74 16.93 15.72 13.81
CA ARG A 74 17.02 16.66 14.92
C ARG A 74 15.91 16.44 15.93
N ASP A 75 14.68 16.28 15.46
CA ASP A 75 13.50 16.05 16.29
C ASP A 75 13.57 14.71 17.03
N ASP A 76 14.03 13.62 16.37
CA ASP A 76 14.19 12.33 17.04
C ASP A 76 15.30 12.41 18.11
N ARG A 77 16.40 13.10 17.83
CA ARG A 77 17.48 13.31 18.81
C ARG A 77 16.99 14.12 20.01
N GLU A 78 16.18 15.15 19.80
CA GLU A 78 15.59 15.93 20.89
C GLU A 78 14.59 15.10 21.70
N ARG A 79 13.76 14.30 21.03
CA ARG A 79 12.81 13.38 21.68
C ARG A 79 13.54 12.35 22.54
N ARG A 80 14.67 11.81 22.08
CA ARG A 80 15.52 10.89 22.86
C ARG A 80 16.14 11.58 24.06
N ARG A 81 16.62 12.83 23.92
CA ARG A 81 17.12 13.63 25.06
C ARG A 81 16.03 13.85 26.10
N ARG A 82 14.85 14.34 25.70
CA ARG A 82 13.69 14.53 26.60
C ARG A 82 13.27 13.24 27.32
N ARG A 83 13.39 12.07 26.68
CA ARG A 83 13.13 10.77 27.32
C ARG A 83 14.19 10.39 28.35
N ARG A 84 15.47 10.69 28.05
CA ARG A 84 16.58 10.45 28.99
C ARG A 84 16.45 11.34 30.21
N ASP A 85 16.16 12.61 30.01
CA ASP A 85 16.06 13.60 31.09
C ASP A 85 14.80 13.37 31.96
N ARG A 86 13.72 12.83 31.39
CA ARG A 86 12.48 12.53 32.12
C ARG A 86 12.44 11.12 32.73
N GLY A 87 13.39 10.24 32.38
CA GLY A 87 13.38 8.81 32.74
C GLY A 87 14.44 8.39 33.76
N GLY A 88 15.20 9.35 34.32
CA GLY A 88 16.32 9.07 35.23
C GLY A 88 15.92 8.59 36.63
N ASP A 89 14.72 8.91 37.11
CA ASP A 89 14.47 8.91 38.56
C ASP A 89 13.28 8.05 39.02
N ALA A 90 12.64 7.28 38.12
CA ALA A 90 11.34 6.64 38.40
C ALA A 90 11.33 5.10 38.35
N TRP A 91 12.48 4.42 38.39
CA TRP A 91 12.54 2.94 38.42
C TRP A 91 13.28 2.38 39.65
N ALA A 92 13.33 3.15 40.74
CA ALA A 92 13.77 2.67 42.05
C ALA A 92 12.57 2.33 42.96
N ASP A 93 11.51 1.76 42.41
CA ASP A 93 10.36 1.25 43.19
C ASP A 93 10.19 -0.25 42.98
N ASP A 94 10.85 -0.96 43.87
CA ASP A 94 10.75 -2.31 44.45
C ASP A 94 9.47 -3.19 44.25
N ASP A 95 8.48 -2.83 43.43
CA ASP A 95 7.17 -3.51 43.38
C ASP A 95 6.98 -4.45 42.15
N TYR A 96 7.96 -4.52 41.24
CA TYR A 96 7.82 -5.32 40.00
C TYR A 96 8.33 -6.77 40.10
N GLU A 97 9.13 -7.11 41.10
CA GLU A 97 9.60 -8.50 41.32
C GLU A 97 8.54 -9.36 42.01
N GLU A 98 7.76 -8.81 42.95
CA GLU A 98 6.79 -9.59 43.73
C GLU A 98 5.62 -10.09 42.86
N ARG A 99 5.09 -9.25 41.96
CA ARG A 99 4.02 -9.65 41.03
C ARG A 99 4.48 -10.68 40.00
N ARG A 100 5.78 -10.71 39.67
CA ARG A 100 6.35 -11.64 38.67
C ARG A 100 6.62 -13.03 39.25
N ARG A 101 6.83 -13.15 40.57
CA ARG A 101 6.97 -14.45 41.27
C ARG A 101 5.64 -15.16 41.50
N GLY A 102 4.53 -14.45 41.69
CA GLY A 102 3.21 -15.05 41.95
C GLY A 102 2.49 -15.65 40.73
N GLU A 103 2.48 -14.98 39.58
CA GLU A 103 1.59 -15.36 38.46
C GLU A 103 2.25 -16.17 37.33
N ARG A 104 3.58 -16.31 37.35
CA ARG A 104 4.35 -17.07 36.35
C ARG A 104 4.77 -18.46 36.81
N GLY A 105 4.35 -18.89 38.00
CA GLY A 105 4.51 -20.26 38.46
C GLY A 105 3.65 -21.21 37.61
N LYS A 106 4.28 -21.90 36.65
CA LYS A 106 3.75 -23.09 35.93
C LYS A 106 2.84 -22.87 34.71
N ARG A 107 2.74 -21.67 34.13
CA ARG A 107 2.15 -21.52 32.78
C ARG A 107 3.03 -22.28 31.77
N GLY A 108 2.62 -23.49 31.40
CA GLY A 108 3.33 -24.39 30.48
C GLY A 108 3.91 -25.69 31.09
N ARG A 109 3.85 -25.90 32.42
CA ARG A 109 4.36 -27.14 33.08
C ARG A 109 3.26 -28.15 33.46
N GLY A 110 2.11 -28.12 32.79
CA GLY A 110 1.02 -29.09 32.98
C GLY A 110 1.02 -30.20 31.92
N PRO A 111 0.33 -31.32 32.16
CA PRO A 111 0.04 -32.33 31.14
C PRO A 111 -0.59 -31.69 29.88
N LYS A 112 -0.43 -32.31 28.70
CA LYS A 112 -0.94 -31.76 27.41
C LYS A 112 -2.43 -31.35 27.50
N PHE A 113 -3.25 -32.12 28.21
CA PHE A 113 -4.69 -31.88 28.38
C PHE A 113 -5.04 -30.70 29.30
N CYS A 114 -4.15 -30.26 30.19
CA CYS A 114 -4.35 -28.99 30.90
C CYS A 114 -3.86 -27.81 30.03
N ARG A 115 -2.82 -28.04 29.21
CA ARG A 115 -2.22 -27.01 28.34
C ARG A 115 -3.07 -26.63 27.13
N ASN A 116 -3.96 -27.50 26.65
CA ASN A 116 -4.90 -27.19 25.57
C ASN A 116 -6.26 -26.67 26.09
N GLY A 117 -6.45 -26.60 27.41
CA GLY A 117 -7.68 -26.10 28.03
C GLY A 117 -8.82 -27.13 28.14
N GLU A 118 -8.62 -28.38 27.70
CA GLU A 118 -9.65 -29.44 27.75
C GLU A 118 -9.91 -29.94 29.18
N GLY A 119 -8.89 -29.91 30.04
CA GLY A 119 -8.98 -30.42 31.41
C GLY A 119 -8.56 -31.89 31.54
N HIS A 120 -8.53 -32.42 32.76
CA HIS A 120 -8.18 -33.83 33.01
C HIS A 120 -9.27 -34.76 32.44
N PRO A 121 -8.93 -35.86 31.73
CA PRO A 121 -9.93 -36.72 31.09
C PRO A 121 -11.00 -37.27 32.03
N VAL A 122 -10.62 -37.51 33.29
CA VAL A 122 -11.51 -38.08 34.34
C VAL A 122 -12.07 -37.01 35.28
N HIS A 123 -11.33 -35.93 35.54
CA HIS A 123 -11.62 -34.98 36.63
C HIS A 123 -11.94 -33.57 36.14
N GLY A 124 -11.96 -33.34 34.82
CA GLY A 124 -12.29 -32.06 34.22
C GLY A 124 -11.26 -30.95 34.48
N ARG A 125 -11.68 -29.72 34.23
CA ARG A 125 -10.83 -28.52 34.30
C ARG A 125 -10.52 -28.09 35.74
N GLU A 126 -11.44 -28.32 36.66
CA GLU A 126 -11.31 -27.97 38.09
C GLU A 126 -10.09 -28.63 38.72
N TRP A 127 -9.84 -29.89 38.38
CA TRP A 127 -8.66 -30.61 38.84
C TRP A 127 -7.35 -29.96 38.36
N CYS A 128 -7.29 -29.46 37.11
CA CYS A 128 -6.11 -28.74 36.64
C CYS A 128 -5.86 -27.46 37.46
N ILE A 129 -6.93 -26.73 37.82
CA ILE A 129 -6.86 -25.52 38.65
C ILE A 129 -6.39 -25.88 40.07
N GLU A 130 -7.00 -26.89 40.69
CA GLU A 130 -6.68 -27.37 42.04
C GLU A 130 -5.21 -27.81 42.15
N LYS A 131 -4.67 -28.49 41.11
CA LYS A 131 -3.27 -28.90 41.06
C LYS A 131 -2.30 -27.79 40.65
N GLY A 132 -2.80 -26.58 40.39
CA GLY A 132 -2.00 -25.42 39.99
C GLY A 132 -1.39 -25.56 38.61
N PHE A 133 -2.00 -26.35 37.72
CA PHE A 133 -1.66 -26.35 36.31
C PHE A 133 -2.37 -25.18 35.62
N GLY A 134 -1.62 -24.36 34.91
CA GLY A 134 -2.22 -23.35 34.05
C GLY A 134 -3.10 -24.05 33.01
N LEU A 135 -4.41 -23.77 33.05
CA LEU A 135 -5.29 -24.04 31.93
C LEU A 135 -4.76 -23.17 30.79
N GLY A 136 -4.23 -23.79 29.74
CA GLY A 136 -3.92 -23.03 28.54
C GLY A 136 -5.22 -22.38 28.10
N ASP A 137 -5.22 -21.07 27.94
CA ASP A 137 -6.40 -20.42 27.45
C ASP A 137 -6.66 -20.97 26.05
N ALA A 138 -7.71 -21.77 25.88
CA ALA A 138 -8.22 -22.17 24.57
C ALA A 138 -8.62 -20.96 23.69
N ARG A 139 -8.51 -19.73 24.24
CA ARG A 139 -8.72 -18.44 23.57
C ARG A 139 -7.43 -17.75 23.12
N TYR A 140 -6.24 -18.16 23.56
CA TYR A 140 -4.99 -17.45 23.28
C TYR A 140 -4.05 -18.21 22.35
N ASP A 141 -4.46 -18.31 21.09
CA ASP A 141 -3.55 -17.99 19.98
C ASP A 141 -4.15 -16.88 19.07
N GLU A 142 -5.34 -16.33 19.36
CA GLU A 142 -5.95 -15.29 18.52
C GLU A 142 -5.51 -13.87 18.88
N ASP A 143 -5.20 -13.60 20.16
CA ASP A 143 -4.93 -12.23 20.66
C ASP A 143 -3.43 -11.93 20.87
N ARG A 144 -2.56 -12.96 20.96
CA ARG A 144 -1.11 -12.73 21.17
C ARG A 144 -0.37 -12.26 19.91
N TYR A 145 -0.98 -12.41 18.74
CA TYR A 145 -0.42 -11.90 17.49
C TYR A 145 -0.79 -10.45 17.17
N ASP A 146 -1.70 -9.83 17.94
CA ASP A 146 -2.14 -8.45 17.67
C ASP A 146 -1.12 -7.40 18.13
N ASP A 147 -0.37 -7.64 19.23
CA ASP A 147 0.51 -6.61 19.80
C ASP A 147 1.92 -6.53 19.15
N GLU A 148 2.40 -7.61 18.53
CA GLU A 148 3.77 -7.66 17.98
C GLU A 148 3.87 -7.05 16.57
N TYR A 149 2.78 -7.02 15.79
CA TYR A 149 2.77 -6.44 14.44
C TYR A 149 2.43 -4.96 14.37
N ASP A 150 1.84 -4.38 15.44
CA ASP A 150 1.63 -2.94 15.52
C ASP A 150 2.96 -2.14 15.59
N ARG A 151 4.09 -2.80 15.94
CA ARG A 151 5.42 -2.17 15.94
C ARG A 151 6.07 -2.11 14.57
N ASP A 152 5.97 -3.16 13.75
CA ASP A 152 6.62 -3.20 12.42
C ASP A 152 5.86 -2.42 11.34
N ASP A 153 4.56 -2.16 11.53
CA ASP A 153 3.78 -1.29 10.65
C ASP A 153 4.14 0.21 10.83
N ARG A 154 5.04 0.59 11.75
CA ARG A 154 5.61 1.94 11.83
C ARG A 154 6.58 2.24 10.66
N TYR A 155 7.08 1.21 9.98
CA TYR A 155 7.81 1.34 8.70
C TYR A 155 6.92 1.11 7.47
N GLY A 156 5.59 1.14 7.64
CA GLY A 156 4.66 1.17 6.51
C GLY A 156 4.96 2.39 5.63
N ASP A 157 5.51 2.14 4.46
CA ASP A 157 6.00 3.09 3.44
C ASP A 157 4.96 4.05 2.83
N GLY A 158 3.83 4.27 3.50
CA GLY A 158 2.74 5.10 3.03
C GLY A 158 2.01 4.57 1.78
N ARG A 159 2.41 3.43 1.17
CA ARG A 159 1.77 2.91 -0.06
C ARG A 159 0.40 2.31 0.18
N TYR A 160 0.14 1.85 1.39
CA TYR A 160 -1.17 1.36 1.81
C TYR A 160 -1.83 2.40 2.70
N GLY A 161 -2.13 3.56 2.08
CA GLY A 161 -2.71 4.72 2.75
C GLY A 161 -3.78 4.31 3.74
N ASP A 162 -3.57 4.73 4.99
CA ASP A 162 -4.50 4.73 6.14
C ASP A 162 -5.78 3.91 5.89
N TYR A 163 -5.63 2.60 5.72
CA TYR A 163 -6.78 1.70 5.71
C TYR A 163 -7.31 1.77 7.12
N ASP A 164 -8.28 2.65 7.32
CA ASP A 164 -9.01 2.92 8.55
C ASP A 164 -8.89 1.72 9.50
N ARG A 165 -7.86 1.74 10.37
CA ARG A 165 -7.50 0.58 11.23
C ARG A 165 -8.67 0.20 12.13
N ARG A 166 -9.63 1.11 12.28
CA ARG A 166 -10.90 0.93 12.98
C ARG A 166 -11.85 0.01 12.22
N ARG A 167 -11.75 -0.10 10.89
CA ARG A 167 -12.64 -0.86 10.01
C ARG A 167 -12.12 -2.24 9.62
N TRP A 168 -10.82 -2.49 9.64
CA TRP A 168 -10.24 -3.77 9.20
C TRP A 168 -9.41 -4.43 10.30
N ARG A 169 -9.57 -5.75 10.46
CA ARG A 169 -8.73 -6.62 11.30
C ARG A 169 -7.84 -7.44 10.38
N ARG A 170 -6.53 -7.43 10.59
CA ARG A 170 -5.58 -8.24 9.84
C ARG A 170 -5.46 -9.62 10.50
N VAL A 171 -5.52 -10.69 9.72
CA VAL A 171 -5.39 -12.07 10.19
C VAL A 171 -4.38 -12.77 9.29
N LYS A 172 -3.42 -13.49 9.88
CA LYS A 172 -2.48 -14.32 9.11
C LYS A 172 -3.22 -15.52 8.51
N ALA A 173 -2.91 -15.86 7.27
CA ALA A 173 -3.64 -16.89 6.54
C ALA A 173 -2.76 -17.72 5.62
N ARG A 174 -1.55 -18.05 6.09
CA ARG A 174 -0.55 -18.81 5.32
C ARG A 174 -1.00 -20.25 5.01
N ASP A 175 -2.07 -20.70 5.66
CA ASP A 175 -2.77 -21.96 5.42
C ASP A 175 -3.72 -21.91 4.22
N ILE A 176 -3.96 -20.72 3.66
CA ILE A 176 -4.82 -20.53 2.48
C ILE A 176 -3.94 -20.39 1.23
N THR A 177 -4.04 -21.39 0.37
CA THR A 177 -3.52 -21.33 -1.00
C THR A 177 -4.65 -20.96 -1.94
N LEU A 178 -4.42 -19.95 -2.76
CA LEU A 178 -5.32 -19.53 -3.83
C LEU A 178 -5.05 -20.42 -5.04
N ASP A 179 -6.06 -21.14 -5.54
CA ASP A 179 -5.91 -21.90 -6.78
C ASP A 179 -5.79 -20.94 -7.98
N VAL A 180 -4.56 -20.71 -8.45
CA VAL A 180 -4.27 -19.73 -9.52
C VAL A 180 -4.70 -20.18 -10.90
N GLY A 181 -4.86 -21.49 -11.11
CA GLY A 181 -5.48 -21.99 -12.34
C GLY A 181 -6.86 -21.39 -12.58
N LEU A 182 -7.54 -21.00 -11.49
CA LEU A 182 -8.78 -20.21 -11.52
C LEU A 182 -8.50 -18.70 -11.55
N PHE A 183 -7.53 -18.15 -10.81
CA PHE A 183 -7.28 -16.69 -10.88
C PHE A 183 -6.87 -16.20 -12.28
N ASP A 184 -6.09 -16.99 -13.02
CA ASP A 184 -5.56 -16.57 -14.32
C ASP A 184 -6.61 -16.57 -15.43
N ARG A 185 -7.57 -17.52 -15.35
CA ARG A 185 -8.70 -17.61 -16.28
C ARG A 185 -9.80 -16.59 -16.00
N PHE A 186 -9.94 -16.16 -14.76
CA PHE A 186 -10.98 -15.23 -14.34
C PHE A 186 -10.39 -13.84 -14.11
N THR A 187 -10.21 -13.06 -15.18
CA THR A 187 -10.03 -11.61 -15.10
C THR A 187 -11.35 -10.94 -14.71
N GLY A 188 -11.90 -11.24 -13.54
CA GLY A 188 -13.27 -10.82 -13.24
C GLY A 188 -13.84 -11.14 -11.87
N ARG A 189 -15.18 -11.19 -11.86
CA ARG A 189 -16.01 -11.53 -10.70
C ARG A 189 -16.02 -13.05 -10.51
N LEU A 190 -15.84 -13.47 -9.27
CA LEU A 190 -16.02 -14.84 -8.83
C LEU A 190 -17.38 -14.96 -8.17
N ASP A 191 -18.20 -15.90 -8.62
CA ASP A 191 -19.40 -16.28 -7.89
C ASP A 191 -19.05 -17.07 -6.62
N GLU A 192 -20.08 -17.45 -5.89
CA GLU A 192 -19.92 -18.14 -4.62
C GLU A 192 -19.27 -19.53 -4.76
N ASP A 193 -19.59 -20.27 -5.81
CA ASP A 193 -19.03 -21.60 -6.04
C ASP A 193 -17.56 -21.52 -6.47
N ALA A 194 -17.23 -20.53 -7.30
CA ALA A 194 -15.85 -20.20 -7.64
C ALA A 194 -15.06 -19.81 -6.38
N LEU A 195 -15.60 -18.92 -5.53
CA LEU A 195 -14.99 -18.58 -4.24
C LEU A 195 -14.74 -19.81 -3.36
N ARG A 196 -15.70 -20.73 -3.26
CA ARG A 196 -15.57 -21.95 -2.47
C ARG A 196 -14.48 -22.88 -2.99
N ARG A 197 -14.36 -23.04 -4.31
CA ARG A 197 -13.28 -23.82 -4.93
C ARG A 197 -11.93 -23.15 -4.70
N THR A 198 -11.86 -21.84 -4.95
CA THR A 198 -10.63 -21.05 -4.89
C THR A 198 -10.05 -20.91 -3.48
N LEU A 199 -10.89 -20.69 -2.46
CA LEU A 199 -10.44 -20.55 -1.07
C LEU A 199 -10.30 -21.90 -0.37
N GLY A 200 -10.85 -22.98 -0.95
CA GLY A 200 -11.06 -24.23 -0.25
C GLY A 200 -12.23 -24.18 0.74
N ARG A 201 -12.65 -25.37 1.19
CA ARG A 201 -13.84 -25.57 2.01
C ARG A 201 -13.78 -24.78 3.33
N ASP A 202 -12.68 -24.90 4.07
CA ASP A 202 -12.58 -24.39 5.44
C ASP A 202 -12.50 -22.86 5.48
N ALA A 203 -11.65 -22.25 4.66
CA ALA A 203 -11.55 -20.79 4.57
C ALA A 203 -12.88 -20.16 4.10
N PHE A 204 -13.56 -20.79 3.15
CA PHE A 204 -14.87 -20.34 2.69
C PHE A 204 -15.92 -20.39 3.82
N TYR A 205 -15.94 -21.46 4.64
CA TYR A 205 -16.84 -21.52 5.79
C TYR A 205 -16.56 -20.46 6.85
N ARG A 206 -15.27 -20.22 7.17
CA ARG A 206 -14.85 -19.12 8.07
C ARG A 206 -15.32 -17.76 7.55
N LEU A 207 -15.24 -17.55 6.23
CA LEU A 207 -15.70 -16.33 5.58
C LEU A 207 -17.23 -16.15 5.65
N ARG A 208 -17.99 -17.22 5.40
CA ARG A 208 -19.46 -17.24 5.57
C ARG A 208 -19.87 -17.00 7.02
N GLU A 209 -19.15 -17.56 7.98
CA GLU A 209 -19.39 -17.30 9.39
C GLU A 209 -19.11 -15.83 9.74
N HIS A 210 -18.03 -15.25 9.23
CA HIS A 210 -17.74 -13.84 9.39
C HIS A 210 -18.84 -12.94 8.80
N GLN A 211 -19.36 -13.28 7.62
CA GLN A 211 -20.52 -12.59 7.03
C GLN A 211 -21.74 -12.62 7.96
N ARG A 212 -22.07 -13.78 8.55
CA ARG A 212 -23.16 -13.92 9.53
C ARG A 212 -22.93 -13.05 10.77
N ARG A 213 -21.71 -13.01 11.30
CA ARG A 213 -21.35 -12.16 12.46
C ARG A 213 -21.56 -10.67 12.17
N LEU A 214 -21.32 -10.23 10.93
CA LEU A 214 -21.57 -8.86 10.48
C LEU A 214 -23.03 -8.60 10.09
N ARG A 215 -23.91 -9.62 10.17
CA ARG A 215 -25.32 -9.56 9.74
C ARG A 215 -25.49 -9.12 8.29
N LEU A 216 -24.51 -9.42 7.44
CA LEU A 216 -24.61 -9.18 6.01
C LEU A 216 -25.41 -10.34 5.39
N ARG A 217 -26.42 -10.01 4.59
CA ARG A 217 -27.20 -11.00 3.82
C ARG A 217 -26.58 -11.15 2.42
N GLY A 218 -27.19 -11.98 1.58
CA GLY A 218 -26.79 -12.15 0.19
C GLY A 218 -25.69 -13.17 -0.08
N ARG A 219 -25.42 -13.38 -1.37
CA ARG A 219 -24.37 -14.28 -1.87
C ARG A 219 -23.01 -13.60 -1.72
N LEU A 220 -21.98 -14.43 -1.56
CA LEU A 220 -20.61 -13.94 -1.57
C LEU A 220 -20.16 -13.75 -3.02
N GLU A 221 -19.54 -12.62 -3.28
CA GLU A 221 -18.97 -12.28 -4.59
C GLU A 221 -17.51 -11.92 -4.42
N GLY A 222 -16.65 -12.56 -5.21
CA GLY A 222 -15.24 -12.26 -5.28
C GLY A 222 -14.93 -11.34 -6.46
N ARG A 223 -13.86 -10.58 -6.34
CA ARG A 223 -13.23 -9.91 -7.47
C ARG A 223 -11.73 -10.02 -7.30
N VAL A 224 -11.09 -10.53 -8.33
CA VAL A 224 -9.63 -10.58 -8.41
C VAL A 224 -9.15 -9.26 -8.99
N ASP A 225 -8.29 -8.58 -8.26
CA ASP A 225 -7.53 -7.44 -8.73
C ASP A 225 -6.08 -7.90 -8.86
N ARG A 226 -5.56 -8.00 -10.09
CA ARG A 226 -4.12 -8.18 -10.32
C ARG A 226 -3.46 -6.82 -10.14
N GLY A 227 -2.37 -6.78 -9.38
CA GLY A 227 -1.58 -5.60 -9.07
C GLY A 227 -1.13 -4.87 -10.32
N GLY A 228 -1.96 -3.92 -10.75
CA GLY A 228 -1.65 -2.81 -11.64
C GLY A 228 -2.13 -1.51 -11.00
N GLY A 229 -2.06 -1.43 -9.66
CA GLY A 229 -2.22 -0.15 -8.98
C GLY A 229 -1.17 0.80 -9.56
N ILE A 230 -1.58 2.03 -9.89
CA ILE A 230 -0.79 3.04 -10.64
C ILE A 230 0.60 3.28 -10.00
N PHE A 231 0.80 2.89 -8.74
CA PHE A 231 2.02 3.04 -7.95
C PHE A 231 2.74 1.74 -7.57
N SER A 232 2.16 0.56 -7.81
CA SER A 232 2.84 -0.73 -7.57
C SER A 232 3.35 -1.25 -8.90
N GLY A 233 4.63 -1.00 -9.19
CA GLY A 233 5.31 -1.58 -10.35
C GLY A 233 5.46 -3.10 -10.29
N ASP A 234 5.01 -3.73 -9.21
CA ASP A 234 5.10 -5.17 -9.01
C ASP A 234 3.85 -5.88 -9.54
N ARG A 235 4.01 -6.54 -10.69
CA ARG A 235 2.93 -7.30 -11.36
C ARG A 235 2.56 -8.58 -10.61
N ARG A 236 3.27 -8.91 -9.53
CA ARG A 236 3.09 -10.17 -8.80
C ARG A 236 2.06 -10.08 -7.68
N GLU A 237 1.77 -8.89 -7.17
CA GLU A 237 0.76 -8.74 -6.12
C GLU A 237 -0.63 -9.11 -6.65
N ARG A 238 -1.31 -10.04 -6.00
CA ARG A 238 -2.69 -10.43 -6.29
C ARG A 238 -3.55 -10.15 -5.07
N THR A 239 -4.70 -9.54 -5.32
CA THR A 239 -5.69 -9.29 -4.29
C THR A 239 -7.02 -9.93 -4.68
N LEU A 240 -7.59 -10.75 -3.80
CA LEU A 240 -8.98 -11.17 -3.90
C LEU A 240 -9.83 -10.36 -2.92
N ARG A 241 -10.73 -9.52 -3.47
CA ARG A 241 -11.71 -8.77 -2.68
C ARG A 241 -13.01 -9.56 -2.62
N VAL A 242 -13.52 -9.81 -1.43
CA VAL A 242 -14.82 -10.46 -1.24
C VAL A 242 -15.84 -9.48 -0.68
N ARG A 243 -17.02 -9.50 -1.28
CA ARG A 243 -18.18 -8.69 -0.92
C ARG A 243 -19.37 -9.59 -0.61
N ALA A 244 -20.28 -9.05 0.19
CA ALA A 244 -21.59 -9.61 0.45
C ALA A 244 -22.61 -8.48 0.33
N ASP A 245 -23.60 -8.64 -0.56
CA ASP A 245 -24.65 -7.63 -0.77
C ASP A 245 -24.08 -6.23 -1.08
N GLY A 246 -23.13 -6.18 -2.04
CA GLY A 246 -22.41 -4.98 -2.45
C GLY A 246 -21.42 -4.40 -1.41
N ARG A 247 -21.41 -4.92 -0.17
CA ARG A 247 -20.58 -4.41 0.92
C ARG A 247 -19.27 -5.20 1.04
N PRO A 248 -18.13 -4.55 1.32
CA PRO A 248 -16.87 -5.24 1.53
C PRO A 248 -16.93 -6.11 2.78
N LEU A 249 -16.41 -7.34 2.66
CA LEU A 249 -16.36 -8.34 3.73
C LEU A 249 -14.91 -8.71 4.10
N ALA A 250 -14.12 -9.09 3.09
CA ALA A 250 -12.74 -9.53 3.27
C ALA A 250 -11.86 -9.13 2.09
N ARG A 251 -10.56 -9.07 2.32
CA ARG A 251 -9.53 -8.94 1.28
C ARG A 251 -8.41 -9.93 1.56
N PHE A 252 -8.16 -10.84 0.64
CA PHE A 252 -7.03 -11.77 0.68
C PHE A 252 -5.91 -11.14 -0.13
N VAL A 253 -4.72 -11.07 0.45
CA VAL A 253 -3.53 -10.49 -0.18
C VAL A 253 -2.50 -11.60 -0.33
N ASP A 254 -2.03 -11.75 -1.57
CA ASP A 254 -0.85 -12.51 -1.99
C ASP A 254 0.11 -11.46 -2.56
N ARG A 255 1.14 -11.12 -1.78
CA ARG A 255 2.04 -10.00 -2.04
C ARG A 255 3.18 -10.40 -2.96
N ASP A 256 3.74 -11.60 -2.80
CA ASP A 256 4.87 -12.07 -3.60
C ASP A 256 4.46 -12.83 -4.87
N GLY A 257 3.17 -13.16 -5.00
CA GLY A 257 2.58 -13.83 -6.14
C GLY A 257 2.80 -15.34 -6.14
N ASP A 258 3.19 -15.92 -4.99
CA ASP A 258 3.42 -17.36 -4.80
C ASP A 258 2.15 -18.17 -4.58
N GLU A 259 0.99 -17.53 -4.77
CA GLU A 259 -0.33 -18.14 -4.67
C GLU A 259 -0.77 -18.41 -3.22
N ARG A 260 0.01 -17.99 -2.22
CA ARG A 260 -0.32 -18.15 -0.81
C ARG A 260 -0.72 -16.82 -0.20
N VAL A 261 -1.84 -16.82 0.50
CA VAL A 261 -2.32 -15.61 1.17
C VAL A 261 -1.43 -15.33 2.37
N GLU A 262 -0.68 -14.23 2.39
CA GLU A 262 0.11 -13.92 3.59
C GLU A 262 -0.79 -13.37 4.70
N PHE A 263 -1.81 -12.59 4.32
CA PHE A 263 -2.78 -12.06 5.26
C PHE A 263 -4.14 -11.76 4.64
N ILE A 264 -5.16 -11.82 5.50
CA ILE A 264 -6.54 -11.41 5.22
C ILE A 264 -6.83 -10.14 5.98
N LEU A 265 -7.45 -9.17 5.32
CA LEU A 265 -8.09 -8.05 5.98
C LEU A 265 -9.58 -8.37 6.10
N LEU A 266 -10.07 -8.58 7.32
CA LEU A 266 -11.47 -8.84 7.63
C LEU A 266 -12.15 -7.56 8.11
N ARG A 267 -13.38 -7.31 7.64
CA ARG A 267 -14.12 -6.13 8.08
C ARG A 267 -14.55 -6.27 9.55
N ARG A 268 -14.24 -5.28 10.36
CA ARG A 268 -14.76 -5.17 11.73
C ARG A 268 -16.21 -4.69 11.70
N ARG A 269 -16.99 -5.16 12.68
CA ARG A 269 -18.33 -4.62 12.94
C ARG A 269 -18.16 -3.17 13.39
N SER A 270 -18.81 -2.24 12.70
CA SER A 270 -18.92 -0.86 13.19
C SER A 270 -19.69 -0.91 14.51
N ARG A 271 -19.06 -0.38 15.58
CA ARG A 271 -19.75 -0.15 16.85
C ARG A 271 -20.79 0.94 16.66
#